data_AF-A0AAJ3N083-F1
#
_entry.id   AF-A0AAJ3N083-F1
#
_cell.length_a   1.000
_cell.length_b   1.000
_cell.length_c   1.000
_cell.angle_alpha   90.00
_cell.angle_beta   90.00
_cell.angle_gamma   90.00
#
_symmetry.space_group_name_H-M   'P 1'
#
loop_
_entity.id
_entity.type
_entity.pdbx_description
1 polymer ?
#
loop_
_entity_poly.entity_id
_entity_poly.type
_entity_poly.pdbx_seq_one_letter_code
_entity_poly.pdbx_strand_id
1 'polypeptide(L)'
;MKKCLKILLILVIAVIVGLFCLYRYLECNPIPITLGGGPSGPRPERCYVKQKEQQRKTNVAKLEQLAALEFTCKKEERPPLSEETQQLYHYALYHDLHNMWEGDKGDEVWNGLARYYRIAAANGDYKANVRLQYLLQTGRISSDLPQTEVHNLNEELAKQLPATAYYNLYGYLDIGYGVRTEKDGKYAYLRQAADLGSREAQYVIAEMLANIEDKEETQEAFKYRLKLVEQFWGCASEQGLGEASGNLAAFFKLNKRYNEALKVSHQGVKNGDSISALVLSHAFEKGMQADNLNFLDVSPDDERVKRYNMISSYLSRYDYLHPKVPDLDDIVPLPPAPLPEWDGKIAFQRWYEGEAPPKPSEALMMKLANQAGVRVDNGLDLETGLPKKPKK
;
A
#
# COMPACT_ATOMS: atom_id res chain seq x y z
N MET A 1 -7.78 -29.24 81.06
CA MET A 1 -8.98 -29.40 80.20
C MET A 1 -9.12 -28.32 79.11
N LYS A 2 -8.96 -27.01 79.40
CA LYS A 2 -9.18 -25.92 78.40
C LYS A 2 -8.22 -25.90 77.17
N LYS A 3 -6.98 -26.38 77.28
CA LYS A 3 -6.02 -26.42 76.15
C LYS A 3 -6.31 -27.55 75.16
N CYS A 4 -6.65 -28.74 75.63
CA CYS A 4 -7.00 -29.88 74.76
C CYS A 4 -8.26 -29.59 73.93
N LEU A 5 -9.26 -28.93 74.51
CA LEU A 5 -10.50 -28.58 73.80
C LEU A 5 -10.25 -27.59 72.64
N LYS A 6 -9.32 -26.63 72.81
CA LYS A 6 -8.93 -25.70 71.72
C LYS A 6 -8.19 -26.40 70.59
N ILE A 7 -7.29 -27.33 70.90
CA ILE A 7 -6.57 -28.11 69.88
C ILE A 7 -7.55 -29.00 69.12
N LEU A 8 -8.48 -29.64 69.82
CA LEU A 8 -9.52 -30.47 69.20
C LEU A 8 -10.41 -29.65 68.26
N LEU A 9 -10.81 -28.43 68.67
CA LEU A 9 -11.59 -27.53 67.83
C LEU A 9 -10.83 -27.13 66.55
N ILE A 10 -9.54 -26.82 66.65
CA ILE A 10 -8.71 -26.48 65.48
C ILE A 10 -8.59 -27.67 64.53
N LEU A 11 -8.38 -28.89 65.04
CA LEU A 11 -8.32 -30.10 64.23
C LEU A 11 -9.66 -30.37 63.54
N VAL A 12 -10.78 -30.20 64.24
CA VAL A 12 -12.12 -30.34 63.66
C VAL A 12 -12.36 -29.30 62.56
N ILE A 13 -11.99 -28.03 62.77
CA ILE A 13 -12.11 -26.99 61.74
C ILE A 13 -11.23 -27.32 60.53
N ALA A 14 -9.98 -27.75 60.73
CA ALA A 14 -9.08 -28.14 59.65
C ALA A 14 -9.62 -29.33 58.85
N VAL A 15 -10.21 -30.33 59.51
CA VAL A 15 -10.88 -31.46 58.85
C VAL A 15 -12.11 -31.01 58.08
N ILE A 16 -12.93 -30.12 58.64
CA ILE A 16 -14.12 -29.58 57.95
C ILE A 16 -13.72 -28.79 56.70
N VAL A 17 -12.71 -27.92 56.81
CA VAL A 17 -12.18 -27.15 55.67
C VAL A 17 -11.56 -28.11 54.63
N GLY A 18 -10.80 -29.10 55.07
CA GLY A 18 -10.23 -30.13 54.20
C GLY A 18 -11.29 -30.93 53.44
N LEU A 19 -12.34 -31.39 54.13
CA LEU A 19 -13.47 -32.09 53.54
C LEU A 19 -14.26 -31.19 52.57
N PHE A 20 -14.43 -29.92 52.90
CA PHE A 20 -15.09 -28.95 52.02
C PHE A 20 -14.29 -28.69 50.73
N CYS A 21 -12.97 -28.55 50.84
CA CYS A 21 -12.08 -28.43 49.69
C CYS A 21 -12.10 -29.70 48.82
N LEU A 22 -12.06 -30.88 49.44
CA LEU A 22 -12.13 -32.16 48.74
C LEU A 22 -13.48 -32.36 48.04
N TYR A 23 -14.58 -32.02 48.71
CA TYR A 23 -15.93 -32.05 48.13
C TYR A 23 -16.03 -31.16 46.89
N ARG A 24 -15.55 -29.91 46.97
CA ARG A 24 -15.53 -28.99 45.82
C ARG A 24 -14.65 -29.49 44.67
N TYR A 25 -13.55 -30.16 44.99
CA TYR A 25 -12.69 -30.75 43.97
C TYR A 25 -13.39 -31.90 43.24
N LEU A 26 -14.08 -32.78 43.97
CA LEU A 26 -14.79 -33.92 43.41
C LEU A 26 -16.01 -33.49 42.57
N GLU A 27 -16.69 -32.40 42.91
CA GLU A 27 -17.77 -31.84 42.08
C GLU A 27 -17.26 -31.32 40.72
N CYS A 28 -16.05 -30.77 40.66
CA CYS A 28 -15.47 -30.28 39.41
C CYS A 28 -14.72 -31.35 38.62
N ASN A 29 -14.23 -32.41 39.29
CA ASN A 29 -13.49 -33.53 38.72
C ASN A 29 -14.10 -34.85 39.20
N PRO A 30 -15.29 -35.23 38.69
CA PRO A 30 -15.93 -36.48 39.08
C PRO A 30 -15.04 -37.66 38.68
N ILE A 31 -14.73 -38.53 39.66
CA ILE A 31 -14.04 -39.79 39.42
C ILE A 31 -15.03 -40.69 38.66
N PRO A 32 -14.66 -41.28 37.50
CA PRO A 32 -15.55 -42.19 36.79
C PRO A 32 -15.67 -43.49 37.60
N ILE A 33 -16.73 -43.61 38.41
CA ILE A 33 -17.09 -44.84 39.11
C ILE A 33 -18.09 -45.57 38.24
N THR A 34 -17.67 -46.67 37.62
CA THR A 34 -18.49 -47.55 36.78
C THR A 34 -19.38 -48.45 37.63
N LEU A 35 -20.36 -47.90 38.37
CA LEU A 35 -21.41 -48.67 39.03
C LEU A 35 -22.69 -47.83 39.19
N GLY A 36 -23.70 -48.10 38.36
CA GLY A 36 -25.11 -47.72 38.60
C GLY A 36 -25.49 -46.27 38.27
N GLY A 37 -26.41 -46.10 37.33
CA GLY A 37 -26.80 -44.80 36.76
C GLY A 37 -27.42 -43.81 37.75
N GLY A 38 -26.89 -42.59 37.73
CA GLY A 38 -27.53 -41.36 38.21
C GLY A 38 -27.24 -40.24 37.21
N PRO A 39 -28.15 -39.26 37.02
CA PRO A 39 -28.02 -38.25 35.97
C PRO A 39 -26.83 -37.33 36.28
N SER A 40 -25.83 -37.33 35.41
CA SER A 40 -24.72 -36.37 35.44
C SER A 40 -25.24 -35.00 34.99
N GLY A 41 -25.82 -34.24 35.93
CA GLY A 41 -26.15 -32.84 35.71
C GLY A 41 -24.92 -32.02 35.28
N PRO A 42 -25.11 -30.91 34.55
CA PRO A 42 -24.01 -30.05 34.15
C PRO A 42 -23.20 -29.58 35.36
N ARG A 43 -21.85 -29.58 35.25
CA ARG A 43 -20.97 -29.20 36.36
C ARG A 43 -21.35 -27.80 36.88
N PRO A 44 -21.21 -27.53 38.19
CA PRO A 44 -21.43 -26.20 38.75
C PRO A 44 -20.63 -25.13 38.00
N GLU A 45 -21.20 -23.93 37.81
CA GLU A 45 -20.59 -22.87 37.01
C GLU A 45 -19.17 -22.48 37.48
N ARG A 46 -18.91 -22.59 38.78
CA ARG A 46 -17.60 -22.41 39.42
C ARG A 46 -16.49 -23.30 38.85
N CYS A 47 -16.83 -24.44 38.27
CA CYS A 47 -15.86 -25.39 37.70
C CYS A 47 -15.29 -24.92 36.35
N TYR A 48 -15.95 -23.97 35.68
CA TYR A 48 -15.52 -23.42 34.39
C TYR A 48 -14.73 -22.11 34.54
N VAL A 49 -14.51 -21.60 35.75
CA VAL A 49 -13.87 -20.29 35.99
C VAL A 49 -12.49 -20.20 35.33
N LYS A 50 -11.67 -21.25 35.41
CA LYS A 50 -10.35 -21.29 34.76
C LYS A 50 -10.44 -21.29 33.22
N GLN A 51 -11.42 -21.99 32.65
CA GLN A 51 -11.65 -22.00 31.20
C GLN A 51 -12.19 -20.64 30.72
N LYS A 52 -13.13 -20.05 31.45
CA LYS A 52 -13.64 -18.70 31.18
C LYS A 52 -12.52 -17.64 31.31
N GLU A 53 -11.62 -17.78 32.27
CA GLU A 53 -10.46 -16.89 32.44
C GLU A 53 -9.45 -17.08 31.30
N GLN A 54 -9.16 -18.31 30.88
CA GLN A 54 -8.28 -18.59 29.75
C GLN A 54 -8.88 -18.08 28.43
N GLN A 55 -10.19 -18.27 28.23
CA GLN A 55 -10.93 -17.75 27.08
C GLN A 55 -10.93 -16.22 27.10
N ARG A 56 -11.10 -15.59 28.27
CA ARG A 56 -10.97 -14.14 28.42
C ARG A 56 -9.55 -13.66 28.09
N LYS A 57 -8.50 -14.32 28.57
CA LYS A 57 -7.09 -13.99 28.25
C LYS A 57 -6.81 -14.12 26.76
N THR A 58 -7.32 -15.19 26.14
CA THR A 58 -7.21 -15.41 24.70
C THR A 58 -7.95 -14.32 23.93
N ASN A 59 -9.16 -13.97 24.35
CA ASN A 59 -9.95 -12.89 23.74
C ASN A 59 -9.26 -11.53 23.90
N VAL A 60 -8.65 -11.23 25.06
CA VAL A 60 -7.89 -9.99 25.29
C VAL A 60 -6.64 -9.95 24.40
N ALA A 61 -5.86 -11.02 24.33
CA ALA A 61 -4.71 -11.09 23.42
C ALA A 61 -5.13 -10.96 21.95
N LYS A 62 -6.27 -11.54 21.57
CA LYS A 62 -6.86 -11.38 20.23
C LYS A 62 -7.30 -9.93 19.98
N LEU A 63 -7.89 -9.27 20.97
CA LEU A 63 -8.28 -7.85 20.89
C LEU A 63 -7.05 -6.92 20.80
N GLU A 64 -5.95 -7.23 21.50
CA GLU A 64 -4.68 -6.48 21.40
C GLU A 64 -4.03 -6.68 20.01
N GLN A 65 -4.09 -7.89 19.45
CA GLN A 65 -3.68 -8.15 18.07
C GLN A 65 -4.56 -7.42 17.04
N LEU A 66 -5.88 -7.35 17.29
CA LEU A 66 -6.81 -6.61 16.44
C LEU A 66 -6.62 -5.09 16.52
N ALA A 67 -6.23 -4.57 17.69
CA ALA A 67 -5.88 -3.16 17.88
C ALA A 67 -4.58 -2.79 17.14
N ALA A 68 -3.59 -3.69 17.11
CA ALA A 68 -2.39 -3.52 16.29
C ALA A 68 -2.68 -3.53 14.76
N LEU A 69 -3.87 -3.97 14.37
CA LEU A 69 -4.37 -3.98 12.99
C LEU A 69 -5.33 -2.83 12.69
N GLU A 70 -5.62 -1.94 13.64
CA GLU A 70 -6.43 -0.76 13.35
C GLU A 70 -5.78 0.08 12.26
N PHE A 71 -6.59 0.50 11.30
CA PHE A 71 -6.16 1.32 10.17
C PHE A 71 -7.14 2.47 9.99
N THR A 72 -6.59 3.66 9.81
CA THR A 72 -7.34 4.83 9.37
C THR A 72 -6.72 5.31 8.09
N CYS A 73 -7.54 5.50 7.04
CA CYS A 73 -7.03 6.00 5.77
C CYS A 73 -6.38 7.37 5.98
N LYS A 74 -5.09 7.43 5.66
CA LYS A 74 -4.31 8.67 5.62
C LYS A 74 -3.72 8.82 4.23
N LYS A 75 -3.75 10.04 3.72
CA LYS A 75 -3.14 10.39 2.44
C LYS A 75 -1.92 11.25 2.72
N GLU A 76 -0.81 10.94 2.08
CA GLU A 76 0.38 11.76 2.21
C GLU A 76 0.16 13.11 1.50
N GLU A 77 0.29 14.20 2.24
CA GLU A 77 0.21 15.55 1.69
C GLU A 77 1.43 15.82 0.82
N ARG A 78 1.19 16.32 -0.40
CA ARG A 78 2.26 16.64 -1.33
C ARG A 78 2.43 18.15 -1.43
N PRO A 79 3.60 18.70 -1.07
CA PRO A 79 3.83 20.12 -1.22
C PRO A 79 3.76 20.55 -2.70
N PRO A 80 3.41 21.81 -2.99
CA PRO A 80 3.44 22.32 -4.35
C PRO A 80 4.88 22.33 -4.88
N LEU A 81 5.05 22.04 -6.16
CA LEU A 81 6.33 22.06 -6.85
C LEU A 81 6.47 23.33 -7.68
N SER A 82 7.70 23.87 -7.75
CA SER A 82 7.96 25.06 -8.54
C SER A 82 7.87 24.77 -10.04
N GLU A 83 7.40 25.73 -10.82
CA GLU A 83 7.36 25.61 -12.29
C GLU A 83 8.77 25.44 -12.87
N GLU A 84 9.77 26.13 -12.29
CA GLU A 84 11.17 26.05 -12.71
C GLU A 84 11.74 24.63 -12.57
N THR A 85 11.55 23.98 -11.41
CA THR A 85 12.01 22.59 -11.23
C THR A 85 11.18 21.60 -12.02
N GLN A 86 9.87 21.86 -12.19
CA GLN A 86 9.03 21.03 -13.05
C GLN A 86 9.47 21.11 -14.52
N GLN A 87 9.94 22.26 -15.02
CA GLN A 87 10.50 22.32 -16.38
C GLN A 87 11.68 21.35 -16.54
N LEU A 88 12.61 21.31 -15.57
CA LEU A 88 13.72 20.35 -15.56
C LEU A 88 13.23 18.90 -15.50
N TYR A 89 12.28 18.62 -14.60
CA TYR A 89 11.73 17.27 -14.42
C TYR A 89 11.01 16.76 -15.67
N HIS A 90 10.14 17.56 -16.29
CA HIS A 90 9.35 17.15 -17.46
C HIS A 90 10.22 16.94 -18.69
N TYR A 91 11.21 17.81 -18.93
CA TYR A 91 12.21 17.61 -19.98
C TYR A 91 12.98 16.31 -19.77
N ALA A 92 13.50 16.11 -18.55
CA ALA A 92 14.26 14.92 -18.23
C ALA A 92 13.41 13.64 -18.37
N LEU A 93 12.19 13.65 -17.84
CA LEU A 93 11.24 12.54 -17.89
C LEU A 93 10.84 12.17 -19.32
N TYR A 94 10.58 13.16 -20.18
CA TYR A 94 10.24 12.88 -21.57
C TYR A 94 11.36 12.09 -22.26
N HIS A 95 12.60 12.57 -22.18
CA HIS A 95 13.74 11.90 -22.82
C HIS A 95 14.08 10.57 -22.14
N ASP A 96 14.01 10.50 -20.82
CA ASP A 96 14.12 9.28 -20.02
C ASP A 96 13.17 8.19 -20.57
N LEU A 97 11.87 8.49 -20.65
CA LEU A 97 10.86 7.51 -21.06
C LEU A 97 11.00 7.08 -22.52
N HIS A 98 11.50 7.95 -23.40
CA HIS A 98 11.77 7.60 -24.81
C HIS A 98 13.04 6.76 -24.99
N ASN A 99 13.95 6.73 -24.01
CA ASN A 99 15.19 5.97 -24.08
C ASN A 99 15.19 4.72 -23.16
N MET A 100 14.02 4.33 -22.63
CA MET A 100 13.87 3.18 -21.72
C MET A 100 14.36 1.84 -22.30
N TRP A 101 14.31 1.66 -23.63
CA TRP A 101 14.61 0.39 -24.30
C TRP A 101 15.78 0.44 -25.28
N GLU A 102 16.15 1.64 -25.74
CA GLU A 102 17.18 1.82 -26.78
C GLU A 102 18.59 2.05 -26.20
N GLY A 103 18.67 2.40 -24.91
CA GLY A 103 19.93 2.74 -24.24
C GLY A 103 20.55 1.62 -23.41
N ASP A 104 21.88 1.64 -23.32
CA ASP A 104 22.63 0.80 -22.38
C ASP A 104 22.63 1.45 -20.98
N LYS A 105 22.73 0.62 -19.95
CA LYS A 105 22.86 1.11 -18.57
C LYS A 105 24.12 1.98 -18.43
N GLY A 106 23.95 3.21 -17.95
CA GLY A 106 25.05 4.16 -17.78
C GLY A 106 25.55 4.77 -19.09
N ASP A 107 24.73 4.76 -20.14
CA ASP A 107 25.06 5.46 -21.39
C ASP A 107 25.07 6.99 -21.24
N GLU A 108 25.49 7.67 -22.31
CA GLU A 108 25.57 9.13 -22.36
C GLU A 108 24.20 9.82 -22.28
N VAL A 109 23.13 9.16 -22.74
CA VAL A 109 21.78 9.73 -22.71
C VAL A 109 21.30 9.83 -21.26
N TRP A 110 21.33 8.73 -20.52
CA TRP A 110 20.92 8.70 -19.12
C TRP A 110 21.80 9.57 -18.23
N ASN A 111 23.12 9.50 -18.41
CA ASN A 111 24.05 10.35 -17.68
C ASN A 111 23.87 11.83 -18.01
N GLY A 112 23.56 12.17 -19.27
CA GLY A 112 23.21 13.52 -19.68
C GLY A 112 21.91 14.04 -19.06
N LEU A 113 20.96 13.15 -18.77
CA LEU A 113 19.69 13.48 -18.09
C LEU A 113 19.84 13.62 -16.57
N ALA A 114 20.84 12.95 -15.97
CA ALA A 114 21.06 12.93 -14.52
C ALA A 114 21.16 14.34 -13.90
N ARG A 115 21.81 15.29 -14.59
CA ARG A 115 21.99 16.66 -14.11
C ARG A 115 20.65 17.36 -13.83
N TYR A 116 19.65 17.15 -14.70
CA TYR A 116 18.33 17.79 -14.55
C TYR A 116 17.60 17.25 -13.31
N TYR A 117 17.61 15.92 -13.13
CA TYR A 117 17.00 15.31 -11.97
C TYR A 117 17.69 15.70 -10.66
N ARG A 118 19.04 15.67 -10.62
CA ARG A 118 19.81 16.08 -9.44
C ARG A 118 19.56 17.53 -9.07
N ILE A 119 19.57 18.46 -10.04
CA ILE A 119 19.34 19.89 -9.78
C ILE A 119 17.89 20.15 -9.34
N ALA A 120 16.91 19.50 -9.98
CA ALA A 120 15.51 19.62 -9.57
C ALA A 120 15.28 19.06 -8.15
N ALA A 121 15.80 17.86 -7.86
CA ALA A 121 15.69 17.23 -6.54
C ALA A 121 16.38 18.08 -5.44
N ALA A 122 17.55 18.66 -5.74
CA ALA A 122 18.28 19.52 -4.80
C ALA A 122 17.55 20.85 -4.51
N ASN A 123 16.57 21.22 -5.34
CA ASN A 123 15.68 22.36 -5.17
C ASN A 123 14.28 21.96 -4.66
N GLY A 124 14.12 20.74 -4.14
CA GLY A 124 12.89 20.28 -3.49
C GLY A 124 11.90 19.56 -4.41
N ASP A 125 12.28 19.23 -5.64
CA ASP A 125 11.39 18.47 -6.54
C ASP A 125 11.34 16.99 -6.15
N TYR A 126 10.34 16.60 -5.37
CA TYR A 126 10.21 15.22 -4.91
C TYR A 126 9.95 14.23 -6.05
N LYS A 127 9.38 14.65 -7.19
CA LYS A 127 9.18 13.75 -8.34
C LYS A 127 10.52 13.44 -9.01
N ALA A 128 11.36 14.47 -9.19
CA ALA A 128 12.73 14.28 -9.67
C ALA A 128 13.55 13.43 -8.71
N ASN A 129 13.39 13.63 -7.39
CA ASN A 129 14.06 12.85 -6.37
C ASN A 129 13.71 11.36 -6.46
N VAL A 130 12.42 11.00 -6.45
CA VAL A 130 11.97 9.59 -6.55
C VAL A 130 12.42 8.95 -7.86
N ARG A 131 12.32 9.65 -9.00
CA ARG A 131 12.78 9.11 -10.28
C ARG A 131 14.30 8.90 -10.29
N LEU A 132 15.07 9.84 -9.76
CA LEU A 132 16.53 9.73 -9.66
C LEU A 132 16.94 8.53 -8.81
N GLN A 133 16.29 8.31 -7.66
CA GLN A 133 16.56 7.15 -6.82
C GLN A 133 16.38 5.83 -7.59
N TYR A 134 15.29 5.69 -8.37
CA TYR A 134 15.06 4.53 -9.23
C TYR A 134 16.16 4.35 -10.29
N LEU A 135 16.56 5.43 -10.97
CA LEU A 135 17.58 5.38 -12.01
C LEU A 135 18.96 5.00 -11.47
N LEU A 136 19.33 5.50 -10.28
CA LEU A 136 20.58 5.15 -9.59
C LEU A 136 20.56 3.69 -9.10
N GLN A 137 19.46 3.27 -8.46
CA GLN A 137 19.32 1.91 -7.95
C GLN A 137 19.40 0.86 -9.09
N THR A 138 18.79 1.16 -10.24
CA THR A 138 18.77 0.23 -11.39
C THR A 138 20.06 0.28 -12.23
N GLY A 139 20.95 1.22 -11.93
CA GLY A 139 22.20 1.46 -12.66
C GLY A 139 22.01 2.13 -14.02
N ARG A 140 20.85 2.74 -14.27
CA ARG A 140 20.60 3.51 -15.51
C ARG A 140 21.43 4.79 -15.54
N ILE A 141 21.56 5.45 -14.40
CA ILE A 141 22.48 6.57 -14.19
C ILE A 141 23.72 6.08 -13.45
N SER A 142 24.89 6.46 -13.93
CA SER A 142 26.17 6.21 -13.28
C SER A 142 26.40 7.18 -12.11
N SER A 143 26.95 6.65 -11.03
CA SER A 143 27.39 7.40 -9.85
C SER A 143 28.55 6.66 -9.20
N ASP A 144 29.53 7.39 -8.70
CA ASP A 144 30.67 6.80 -7.98
C ASP A 144 30.23 6.21 -6.63
N LEU A 145 29.15 6.75 -6.04
CA LEU A 145 28.62 6.38 -4.74
C LEU A 145 27.10 6.24 -4.78
N PRO A 146 26.55 5.30 -5.59
CA PRO A 146 25.11 5.26 -5.88
C PRO A 146 24.26 4.98 -4.65
N GLN A 147 24.72 4.10 -3.74
CA GLN A 147 24.03 3.83 -2.48
C GLN A 147 24.02 5.04 -1.55
N THR A 148 25.12 5.78 -1.47
CA THR A 148 25.20 7.03 -0.68
C THR A 148 24.31 8.11 -1.27
N GLU A 149 24.28 8.23 -2.60
CA GLU A 149 23.42 9.20 -3.28
C GLU A 149 21.94 8.90 -3.05
N VAL A 150 21.51 7.65 -3.22
CA VAL A 150 20.14 7.22 -2.93
C VAL A 150 19.78 7.44 -1.46
N HIS A 151 20.68 7.12 -0.53
CA HIS A 151 20.46 7.39 0.89
C HIS A 151 20.26 8.88 1.18
N ASN A 152 21.14 9.75 0.67
CA ASN A 152 21.03 11.20 0.85
C ASN A 152 19.74 11.77 0.22
N LEU A 153 19.37 11.27 -0.96
CA LEU A 153 18.12 11.64 -1.63
C LEU A 153 16.90 11.24 -0.81
N ASN A 154 16.91 10.04 -0.20
CA ASN A 154 15.82 9.56 0.63
C ASN A 154 15.70 10.33 1.95
N GLU A 155 16.81 10.75 2.56
CA GLU A 155 16.81 11.62 3.74
C GLU A 155 16.22 13.01 3.42
N GLU A 156 16.54 13.60 2.27
CA GLU A 156 15.91 14.85 1.82
C GLU A 156 14.43 14.66 1.44
N LEU A 157 14.08 13.50 0.88
CA LEU A 157 12.69 13.15 0.59
C LEU A 157 11.87 13.03 1.88
N ALA A 158 12.42 12.43 2.94
CA ALA A 158 11.71 12.23 4.22
C ALA A 158 11.25 13.53 4.87
N LYS A 159 11.90 14.66 4.58
CA LYS A 159 11.50 15.99 5.06
C LYS A 159 10.22 16.52 4.41
N GLN A 160 9.89 16.04 3.22
CA GLN A 160 8.75 16.50 2.42
C GLN A 160 7.67 15.43 2.32
N LEU A 161 8.08 14.19 2.06
CA LEU A 161 7.25 13.00 1.88
C LEU A 161 7.77 11.86 2.77
N PRO A 162 7.55 11.93 4.10
CA PRO A 162 8.03 10.92 5.03
C PRO A 162 7.44 9.53 4.76
N ALA A 163 6.17 9.43 4.37
CA ALA A 163 5.52 8.16 4.08
C ALA A 163 6.17 7.49 2.86
N THR A 164 6.38 8.24 1.78
CA THR A 164 7.10 7.74 0.59
C THR A 164 8.54 7.34 0.94
N ALA A 165 9.26 8.14 1.71
CA ALA A 165 10.63 7.84 2.09
C ALA A 165 10.76 6.56 2.95
N TYR A 166 9.81 6.32 3.86
CA TYR A 166 9.76 5.07 4.63
C TYR A 166 9.42 3.86 3.76
N TYR A 167 8.55 4.02 2.76
CA TYR A 167 8.27 2.95 1.80
C TYR A 167 9.49 2.63 0.93
N ASN A 168 10.23 3.65 0.46
CA ASN A 168 11.49 3.45 -0.25
C ASN A 168 12.50 2.70 0.62
N LEU A 169 12.62 3.08 1.91
CA LEU A 169 13.50 2.38 2.85
C LEU A 169 13.10 0.92 3.06
N TYR A 170 11.80 0.61 3.15
CA TYR A 170 11.31 -0.77 3.16
C TYR A 170 11.78 -1.54 1.91
N GLY A 171 11.63 -0.94 0.72
CA GLY A 171 12.12 -1.53 -0.54
C GLY A 171 13.63 -1.75 -0.56
N TYR A 172 14.43 -0.79 -0.08
CA TYR A 172 15.88 -0.93 0.00
C TYR A 172 16.34 -1.99 1.00
N LEU A 173 15.63 -2.13 2.13
CA LEU A 173 15.87 -3.20 3.09
C LEU A 173 15.52 -4.58 2.52
N ASP A 174 14.48 -4.65 1.69
CA ASP A 174 14.04 -5.91 1.05
C ASP A 174 15.10 -6.49 0.11
N ILE A 175 15.74 -5.63 -0.69
CA ILE A 175 16.79 -6.02 -1.65
C ILE A 175 18.23 -5.85 -1.13
N GLY A 176 18.41 -5.37 0.10
CA GLY A 176 19.73 -5.13 0.70
C GLY A 176 20.54 -3.99 0.06
N TYR A 177 19.88 -2.94 -0.42
CA TYR A 177 20.53 -1.82 -1.12
C TYR A 177 20.98 -0.72 -0.15
N GLY A 178 22.25 -0.77 0.28
CA GLY A 178 22.89 0.29 1.06
C GLY A 178 22.44 0.42 2.53
N VAL A 179 21.42 -0.32 2.96
CA VAL A 179 20.84 -0.29 4.31
C VAL A 179 20.65 -1.70 4.88
N ARG A 180 20.65 -1.83 6.20
CA ARG A 180 20.45 -3.11 6.92
C ARG A 180 19.66 -2.87 8.22
N THR A 181 18.88 -3.87 8.60
CA THR A 181 18.14 -3.94 9.86
C THR A 181 18.15 -5.39 10.32
N GLU A 182 17.74 -5.65 11.56
CA GLU A 182 17.48 -6.97 12.12
C GLU A 182 16.47 -7.78 11.28
N LYS A 183 16.43 -9.10 11.50
CA LYS A 183 15.48 -9.97 10.81
C LYS A 183 14.04 -9.45 11.01
N ASP A 184 13.31 -9.32 9.92
CA ASP A 184 11.92 -8.83 9.85
C ASP A 184 11.71 -7.34 10.25
N GLY A 185 12.77 -6.60 10.62
CA GLY A 185 12.70 -5.18 10.97
C GLY A 185 12.18 -4.29 9.83
N LYS A 186 12.31 -4.74 8.56
CA LYS A 186 11.78 -4.03 7.38
C LYS A 186 10.27 -3.75 7.49
N TYR A 187 9.50 -4.63 8.11
CA TYR A 187 8.04 -4.48 8.20
C TYR A 187 7.62 -3.35 9.14
N ALA A 188 8.47 -2.93 10.08
CA ALA A 188 8.21 -1.74 10.89
C ALA A 188 8.15 -0.48 10.01
N TYR A 189 9.08 -0.36 9.05
CA TYR A 189 9.09 0.74 8.08
C TYR A 189 7.90 0.69 7.12
N LEU A 190 7.50 -0.51 6.66
CA LEU A 190 6.29 -0.68 5.86
C LEU A 190 5.04 -0.21 6.62
N ARG A 191 4.89 -0.63 7.87
CA ARG A 191 3.75 -0.23 8.71
C ARG A 191 3.75 1.28 8.93
N GLN A 192 4.90 1.85 9.29
CA GLN A 192 5.05 3.28 9.48
C GLN A 192 4.73 4.07 8.20
N ALA A 193 5.18 3.62 7.04
CA ALA A 193 4.85 4.23 5.75
C ALA A 193 3.34 4.24 5.49
N ALA A 194 2.64 3.13 5.77
CA ALA A 194 1.20 3.03 5.57
C ALA A 194 0.41 3.95 6.52
N ASP A 195 0.82 4.00 7.79
CA ASP A 195 0.22 4.88 8.82
C ASP A 195 0.49 6.37 8.55
N LEU A 196 1.58 6.69 7.83
CA LEU A 196 1.88 8.06 7.37
C LEU A 196 1.22 8.43 6.04
N GLY A 197 0.71 7.45 5.29
CA GLY A 197 -0.13 7.66 4.12
C GLY A 197 0.46 7.23 2.78
N SER A 198 1.53 6.43 2.73
CA SER A 198 2.04 5.90 1.47
C SER A 198 1.03 4.93 0.86
N ARG A 199 0.58 5.24 -0.36
CA ARG A 199 -0.37 4.41 -1.10
C ARG A 199 0.21 3.03 -1.42
N GLU A 200 1.49 2.96 -1.74
CA GLU A 200 2.18 1.71 -2.03
C GLU A 200 2.30 0.84 -0.77
N ALA A 201 2.62 1.44 0.38
CA ALA A 201 2.68 0.72 1.64
C ALA A 201 1.30 0.19 2.08
N GLN A 202 0.26 1.03 1.94
CA GLN A 202 -1.13 0.63 2.20
C GLN A 202 -1.55 -0.55 1.33
N TYR A 203 -1.22 -0.52 0.04
CA TYR A 203 -1.50 -1.62 -0.87
C TYR A 203 -0.74 -2.90 -0.50
N VAL A 204 0.57 -2.81 -0.25
CA VAL A 204 1.38 -3.99 0.13
C VAL A 204 0.84 -4.63 1.42
N ILE A 205 0.43 -3.83 2.41
CA ILE A 205 -0.22 -4.37 3.62
C ILE A 205 -1.55 -5.05 3.28
N ALA A 206 -2.37 -4.47 2.39
CA ALA A 206 -3.61 -5.09 1.93
C ALA A 206 -3.35 -6.46 1.29
N GLU A 207 -2.34 -6.56 0.42
CA GLU A 207 -1.96 -7.82 -0.23
C GLU A 207 -1.46 -8.85 0.79
N MET A 208 -0.62 -8.44 1.74
CA MET A 208 -0.17 -9.33 2.82
C MET A 208 -1.35 -9.85 3.62
N LEU A 209 -2.31 -8.99 3.99
CA LEU A 209 -3.50 -9.37 4.74
C LEU A 209 -4.44 -10.25 3.91
N ALA A 210 -4.62 -9.97 2.61
CA ALA A 210 -5.49 -10.73 1.72
C ALA A 210 -4.98 -12.17 1.53
N ASN A 211 -3.67 -12.34 1.43
CA ASN A 211 -3.00 -13.63 1.20
C ASN A 211 -2.80 -14.49 2.46
N ILE A 212 -3.27 -14.05 3.64
CA ILE A 212 -3.22 -14.89 4.84
C ILE A 212 -4.13 -16.11 4.67
N GLU A 213 -3.52 -17.29 4.68
CA GLU A 213 -4.19 -18.58 4.81
C GLU A 213 -4.05 -19.10 6.24
N ASP A 214 -5.10 -18.96 7.04
CA ASP A 214 -5.16 -19.51 8.39
C ASP A 214 -6.38 -20.44 8.51
N LYS A 215 -6.11 -21.75 8.63
CA LYS A 215 -7.14 -22.79 8.73
C LYS A 215 -7.86 -22.79 10.08
N GLU A 216 -7.29 -22.14 11.09
CA GLU A 216 -7.86 -21.99 12.43
C GLU A 216 -8.55 -20.63 12.60
N GLU A 217 -8.54 -19.77 11.58
CA GLU A 217 -9.18 -18.45 11.60
C GLU A 217 -10.69 -18.57 11.79
N THR A 218 -11.23 -17.83 12.76
CA THR A 218 -12.67 -17.78 12.97
C THR A 218 -13.33 -16.93 11.89
N GLN A 219 -14.60 -17.21 11.58
CA GLN A 219 -15.33 -16.47 10.54
C GLN A 219 -15.38 -14.96 10.82
N GLU A 220 -15.44 -14.55 12.09
CA GLU A 220 -15.43 -13.15 12.51
C GLU A 220 -14.07 -12.48 12.25
N ALA A 221 -12.98 -13.19 12.51
CA ALA A 221 -11.62 -12.69 12.27
C ALA A 221 -11.38 -12.54 10.75
N PHE A 222 -11.79 -13.53 9.97
CA PHE A 222 -11.73 -13.48 8.50
C PHE A 222 -12.49 -12.26 7.95
N LYS A 223 -13.74 -12.04 8.40
CA LYS A 223 -14.55 -10.87 8.00
C LYS A 223 -13.89 -9.55 8.40
N TYR A 224 -13.32 -9.47 9.60
CA TYR A 224 -12.61 -8.28 10.06
C TYR A 224 -11.37 -8.00 9.21
N ARG A 225 -10.57 -9.02 8.92
CA ARG A 225 -9.39 -8.93 8.05
C ARG A 225 -9.76 -8.45 6.64
N LEU A 226 -10.80 -9.01 6.03
CA LEU A 226 -11.27 -8.55 4.72
C LEU A 226 -11.77 -7.09 4.74
N LYS A 227 -12.40 -6.66 5.83
CA LYS A 227 -12.78 -5.25 6.00
C LYS A 227 -11.55 -4.33 6.02
N LEU A 228 -10.46 -4.74 6.68
CA LEU A 228 -9.20 -3.98 6.65
C LEU A 228 -8.60 -3.94 5.25
N VAL A 229 -8.58 -5.08 4.55
CA VAL A 229 -8.12 -5.16 3.15
C VAL A 229 -8.90 -4.19 2.27
N GLU A 230 -10.24 -4.17 2.37
CA GLU A 230 -11.10 -3.21 1.66
C GLU A 230 -10.70 -1.75 1.97
N GLN A 231 -10.44 -1.42 3.24
CA GLN A 231 -10.04 -0.06 3.63
C GLN A 231 -8.66 0.33 3.09
N PHE A 232 -7.67 -0.56 3.16
CA PHE A 232 -6.33 -0.30 2.65
C PHE A 232 -6.32 -0.13 1.13
N TRP A 233 -6.98 -1.03 0.38
CA TRP A 233 -7.13 -0.87 -1.06
C TRP A 233 -7.91 0.40 -1.42
N GLY A 234 -8.97 0.73 -0.68
CA GLY A 234 -9.73 1.98 -0.84
C GLY A 234 -8.83 3.21 -0.73
N CYS A 235 -8.03 3.28 0.34
CA CYS A 235 -7.14 4.40 0.56
C CYS A 235 -6.05 4.52 -0.51
N ALA A 236 -5.44 3.40 -0.93
CA ALA A 236 -4.43 3.39 -1.98
C ALA A 236 -5.01 3.75 -3.36
N SER A 237 -6.21 3.25 -3.67
CA SER A 237 -6.97 3.56 -4.90
C SER A 237 -7.27 5.05 -5.01
N GLU A 238 -7.76 5.68 -3.95
CA GLU A 238 -8.04 7.13 -3.91
C GLU A 238 -6.79 8.00 -4.08
N GLN A 239 -5.59 7.44 -3.86
CA GLN A 239 -4.31 8.13 -4.01
C GLN A 239 -3.64 7.91 -5.38
N GLY A 240 -4.27 7.16 -6.28
CA GLY A 240 -3.80 6.99 -7.66
C GLY A 240 -3.14 5.65 -7.99
N LEU A 241 -3.22 4.64 -7.10
CA LEU A 241 -2.65 3.31 -7.35
C LEU A 241 -3.64 2.43 -8.11
N GLY A 242 -3.28 2.02 -9.33
CA GLY A 242 -4.20 1.33 -10.25
C GLY A 242 -4.51 -0.09 -9.80
N GLU A 243 -3.50 -0.81 -9.32
CA GLU A 243 -3.59 -2.17 -8.83
C GLU A 243 -4.55 -2.28 -7.64
N ALA A 244 -4.50 -1.29 -6.73
CA ALA A 244 -5.45 -1.19 -5.62
C ALA A 244 -6.90 -1.00 -6.11
N SER A 245 -7.11 -0.17 -7.14
CA SER A 245 -8.43 0.01 -7.75
C SER A 245 -8.93 -1.28 -8.39
N GLY A 246 -8.09 -1.99 -9.16
CA GLY A 246 -8.43 -3.26 -9.78
C GLY A 246 -8.86 -4.32 -8.74
N ASN A 247 -8.05 -4.50 -7.69
CA ASN A 247 -8.33 -5.46 -6.61
C ASN A 247 -9.60 -5.10 -5.84
N LEU A 248 -9.81 -3.81 -5.52
CA LEU A 248 -11.01 -3.34 -4.83
C LEU A 248 -12.27 -3.50 -5.68
N ALA A 249 -12.21 -3.22 -6.98
CA ALA A 249 -13.34 -3.43 -7.89
C ALA A 249 -13.69 -4.92 -8.01
N ALA A 250 -12.69 -5.80 -8.11
CA ALA A 250 -12.90 -7.24 -8.09
C ALA A 250 -13.54 -7.71 -6.77
N PHE A 251 -13.08 -7.18 -5.63
CA PHE A 251 -13.64 -7.45 -4.31
C PHE A 251 -15.12 -7.04 -4.23
N PHE A 252 -15.48 -5.83 -4.66
CA PHE A 252 -16.88 -5.38 -4.70
C PHE A 252 -17.75 -6.23 -5.61
N LYS A 253 -17.23 -6.59 -6.78
CA LYS A 253 -17.92 -7.47 -7.73
C LYS A 253 -18.22 -8.85 -7.15
N LEU A 254 -17.24 -9.49 -6.48
CA LEU A 254 -17.43 -10.78 -5.81
C LEU A 254 -18.49 -10.71 -4.71
N ASN A 255 -18.63 -9.55 -4.07
CA ASN A 255 -19.67 -9.28 -3.07
C ASN A 255 -20.98 -8.74 -3.67
N LYS A 256 -21.15 -8.78 -5.00
CA LYS A 256 -22.33 -8.27 -5.73
C LYS A 256 -22.64 -6.79 -5.49
N ARG A 257 -21.63 -6.00 -5.13
CA ARG A 257 -21.66 -4.55 -4.95
C ARG A 257 -21.32 -3.87 -6.27
N TYR A 258 -22.16 -4.08 -7.28
CA TYR A 258 -21.86 -3.73 -8.67
C TYR A 258 -21.68 -2.23 -8.91
N ASN A 259 -22.46 -1.38 -8.24
CA ASN A 259 -22.33 0.06 -8.35
C ASN A 259 -20.99 0.58 -7.79
N GLU A 260 -20.55 0.06 -6.64
CA GLU A 260 -19.22 0.39 -6.13
C GLU A 260 -18.10 -0.16 -7.03
N ALA A 261 -18.26 -1.38 -7.55
CA ALA A 261 -17.32 -1.95 -8.51
C ALA A 261 -17.19 -1.09 -9.78
N LEU A 262 -18.30 -0.61 -10.35
CA LEU A 262 -18.31 0.31 -11.49
C LEU A 262 -17.52 1.60 -11.21
N LYS A 263 -17.78 2.23 -10.06
CA LYS A 263 -17.09 3.48 -9.67
C LYS A 263 -15.60 3.27 -9.45
N VAL A 264 -15.22 2.18 -8.78
CA VAL A 264 -13.82 1.87 -8.50
C VAL A 264 -13.08 1.43 -9.75
N SER A 265 -13.70 0.65 -10.64
CA SER A 265 -13.09 0.35 -11.96
C SER A 265 -12.88 1.64 -12.75
N HIS A 266 -13.82 2.58 -12.72
CA HIS A 266 -13.65 3.87 -13.39
C HIS A 266 -12.49 4.68 -12.78
N GLN A 267 -12.34 4.68 -11.45
CA GLN A 267 -11.15 5.23 -10.78
C GLN A 267 -9.87 4.47 -11.16
N GLY A 268 -9.94 3.15 -11.33
CA GLY A 268 -8.82 2.31 -11.78
C GLY A 268 -8.31 2.71 -13.14
N VAL A 269 -9.21 3.02 -14.08
CA VAL A 269 -8.82 3.56 -15.40
C VAL A 269 -8.13 4.91 -15.25
N LYS A 270 -8.63 5.82 -14.41
CA LYS A 270 -7.93 7.09 -14.12
C LYS A 270 -6.52 6.85 -13.58
N ASN A 271 -6.40 5.84 -12.74
CA ASN A 271 -5.16 5.39 -12.13
C ASN A 271 -4.28 4.55 -13.08
N GLY A 272 -4.66 4.37 -14.35
CA GLY A 272 -3.85 3.66 -15.34
C GLY A 272 -3.97 2.14 -15.34
N ASP A 273 -4.92 1.57 -14.59
CA ASP A 273 -5.13 0.11 -14.59
C ASP A 273 -5.84 -0.37 -15.87
N SER A 274 -5.06 -1.05 -16.71
CA SER A 274 -5.55 -1.59 -17.99
C SER A 274 -6.64 -2.65 -17.82
N ILE A 275 -6.62 -3.39 -16.70
CA ILE A 275 -7.62 -4.43 -16.38
C ILE A 275 -8.96 -3.79 -16.03
N SER A 276 -8.97 -2.73 -15.22
CA SER A 276 -10.18 -1.95 -14.95
C SER A 276 -10.81 -1.41 -16.23
N ALA A 277 -10.01 -0.94 -17.20
CA ALA A 277 -10.52 -0.48 -18.50
C ALA A 277 -11.13 -1.64 -19.30
N LEU A 278 -10.50 -2.81 -19.30
CA LEU A 278 -11.02 -4.01 -19.97
C LEU A 278 -12.34 -4.48 -19.36
N VAL A 279 -12.43 -4.52 -18.03
CA VAL A 279 -13.66 -4.88 -17.30
C VAL A 279 -14.79 -3.93 -17.67
N LEU A 280 -14.54 -2.62 -17.70
CA LEU A 280 -15.56 -1.64 -18.10
C LEU A 280 -15.97 -1.81 -19.55
N SER A 281 -15.02 -2.07 -20.46
CA SER A 281 -15.34 -2.37 -21.86
C SER A 281 -16.34 -3.52 -21.96
N HIS A 282 -16.07 -4.64 -21.29
CA HIS A 282 -16.97 -5.79 -21.31
C HIS A 282 -18.30 -5.53 -20.58
N ALA A 283 -18.30 -4.78 -19.48
CA ALA A 283 -19.51 -4.51 -18.71
C ALA A 283 -20.60 -3.80 -19.55
N PHE A 284 -20.20 -2.95 -20.50
CA PHE A 284 -21.10 -2.23 -21.41
C PHE A 284 -21.49 -3.02 -22.68
N GLU A 285 -21.04 -4.27 -22.85
CA GLU A 285 -21.40 -5.08 -24.01
C GLU A 285 -22.87 -5.50 -24.01
N LYS A 286 -23.45 -5.61 -25.20
CA LYS A 286 -24.80 -6.12 -25.38
C LYS A 286 -24.88 -7.61 -24.99
N GLY A 287 -25.89 -7.97 -24.22
CA GLY A 287 -26.13 -9.36 -23.82
C GLY A 287 -25.31 -9.82 -22.61
N MET A 288 -24.72 -8.89 -21.85
CA MET A 288 -24.01 -9.18 -20.60
C MET A 288 -24.94 -9.84 -19.58
N GLN A 289 -24.58 -11.05 -19.14
CA GLN A 289 -25.36 -11.88 -18.22
C GLN A 289 -24.82 -11.77 -16.80
N ALA A 290 -25.69 -11.98 -15.80
CA ALA A 290 -25.36 -11.83 -14.38
C ALA A 290 -24.32 -12.84 -13.85
N ASP A 291 -24.12 -13.95 -14.55
CA ASP A 291 -23.09 -14.97 -14.25
C ASP A 291 -21.72 -14.65 -14.90
N ASN A 292 -21.66 -13.64 -15.77
CA ASN A 292 -20.41 -13.22 -16.40
C ASN A 292 -19.50 -12.50 -15.39
N LEU A 293 -18.21 -12.81 -15.46
CA LEU A 293 -17.17 -12.21 -14.62
C LEU A 293 -17.03 -10.69 -14.82
N ASN A 294 -17.57 -10.10 -15.88
CA ASN A 294 -17.53 -8.67 -16.16
C ASN A 294 -18.88 -7.96 -15.90
N PHE A 295 -19.87 -8.65 -15.35
CA PHE A 295 -21.18 -8.06 -15.06
C PHE A 295 -21.09 -6.97 -13.97
N LEU A 296 -21.57 -5.76 -14.30
CA LEU A 296 -21.65 -4.60 -13.40
C LEU A 296 -23.04 -3.95 -13.35
N ASP A 297 -24.08 -4.63 -13.85
CA ASP A 297 -25.47 -4.14 -13.86
C ASP A 297 -25.64 -2.77 -14.55
N VAL A 298 -24.99 -2.60 -15.70
CA VAL A 298 -25.06 -1.39 -16.53
C VAL A 298 -25.83 -1.65 -17.82
N SER A 299 -26.45 -0.58 -18.36
CA SER A 299 -27.08 -0.64 -19.67
C SER A 299 -26.02 -0.72 -20.77
N PRO A 300 -26.21 -1.53 -21.83
CA PRO A 300 -25.25 -1.61 -22.93
C PRO A 300 -25.00 -0.26 -23.61
N ASP A 301 -23.76 -0.01 -24.02
CA ASP A 301 -23.33 1.23 -24.68
C ASP A 301 -22.12 0.94 -25.58
N ASP A 302 -22.37 0.72 -26.87
CA ASP A 302 -21.35 0.31 -27.85
C ASP A 302 -20.21 1.33 -27.98
N GLU A 303 -20.47 2.61 -27.73
CA GLU A 303 -19.43 3.64 -27.80
C GLU A 303 -18.53 3.59 -26.57
N ARG A 304 -19.09 3.38 -25.37
CA ARG A 304 -18.27 3.13 -24.15
C ARG A 304 -17.40 1.89 -24.29
N VAL A 305 -17.93 0.81 -24.87
CA VAL A 305 -17.15 -0.41 -25.17
C VAL A 305 -15.92 -0.04 -25.98
N LYS A 306 -16.09 0.68 -27.10
CA LYS A 306 -14.97 1.10 -27.96
C LYS A 306 -13.95 1.97 -27.21
N ARG A 307 -14.41 3.00 -26.50
CA ARG A 307 -13.49 3.94 -25.81
C ARG A 307 -12.69 3.24 -24.71
N TYR A 308 -13.34 2.44 -23.87
CA TYR A 308 -12.64 1.67 -22.84
C TYR A 308 -11.68 0.63 -23.42
N ASN A 309 -12.05 -0.05 -24.52
CA ASN A 309 -11.16 -0.99 -25.19
C ASN A 309 -9.90 -0.30 -25.77
N MET A 310 -10.07 0.88 -26.40
CA MET A 310 -8.94 1.68 -26.90
C MET A 310 -8.01 2.11 -25.75
N ILE A 311 -8.58 2.60 -24.65
CA ILE A 311 -7.81 2.98 -23.45
C ILE A 311 -7.08 1.76 -22.87
N SER A 312 -7.77 0.64 -22.67
CA SER A 312 -7.19 -0.60 -22.15
C SER A 312 -6.02 -1.08 -23.00
N SER A 313 -6.19 -1.08 -24.33
CA SER A 313 -5.14 -1.47 -25.29
C SER A 313 -3.91 -0.57 -25.18
N TYR A 314 -4.09 0.74 -25.03
CA TYR A 314 -2.99 1.67 -24.85
C TYR A 314 -2.29 1.46 -23.50
N LEU A 315 -3.05 1.42 -22.40
CA LEU A 315 -2.52 1.23 -21.05
C LEU A 315 -1.73 -0.09 -20.96
N SER A 316 -2.25 -1.19 -21.52
CA SER A 316 -1.57 -2.48 -21.51
C SER A 316 -0.29 -2.47 -22.35
N ARG A 317 -0.30 -1.85 -23.54
CA ARG A 317 0.89 -1.78 -24.41
C ARG A 317 2.00 -0.93 -23.81
N TYR A 318 1.63 0.16 -23.14
CA TYR A 318 2.55 1.15 -22.59
C TYR A 318 2.69 1.07 -21.06
N ASP A 319 2.32 -0.05 -20.44
CA ASP A 319 2.31 -0.25 -18.99
C ASP A 319 3.66 0.07 -18.33
N TYR A 320 4.76 -0.23 -19.02
CA TYR A 320 6.12 0.07 -18.58
C TYR A 320 6.41 1.58 -18.43
N LEU A 321 5.60 2.45 -19.04
CA LEU A 321 5.66 3.91 -18.87
C LEU A 321 4.78 4.40 -17.71
N HIS A 322 3.98 3.52 -17.12
CA HIS A 322 2.99 3.80 -16.08
C HIS A 322 2.03 4.95 -16.42
N PRO A 323 1.37 4.92 -17.60
CA PRO A 323 0.44 5.97 -18.02
C PRO A 323 -0.72 6.14 -17.04
N LYS A 324 -1.19 7.38 -16.88
CA LYS A 324 -2.40 7.73 -16.11
C LYS A 324 -3.43 8.38 -17.04
N VAL A 325 -4.70 8.34 -16.64
CA VAL A 325 -5.81 8.87 -17.43
C VAL A 325 -6.60 9.91 -16.62
N PRO A 326 -5.98 11.04 -16.21
CA PRO A 326 -6.66 12.05 -15.40
C PRO A 326 -7.84 12.71 -16.15
N ASP A 327 -7.82 12.69 -17.48
CA ASP A 327 -8.86 13.23 -18.37
C ASP A 327 -9.98 12.22 -18.69
N LEU A 328 -10.10 11.11 -17.95
CA LEU A 328 -11.10 10.08 -18.25
C LEU A 328 -12.55 10.60 -18.21
N ASP A 329 -12.86 11.52 -17.30
CA ASP A 329 -14.22 12.11 -17.22
C ASP A 329 -14.55 12.94 -18.46
N ASP A 330 -13.54 13.49 -19.13
CA ASP A 330 -13.68 14.23 -20.39
C ASP A 330 -13.72 13.31 -21.61
N ILE A 331 -13.55 11.99 -21.42
CA ILE A 331 -13.51 10.98 -22.48
C ILE A 331 -14.68 9.99 -22.35
N VAL A 332 -14.89 9.39 -21.19
CA VAL A 332 -15.92 8.35 -20.96
C VAL A 332 -16.59 8.53 -19.58
N PRO A 333 -17.22 9.69 -19.28
CA PRO A 333 -17.83 9.95 -17.97
C PRO A 333 -18.91 8.91 -17.67
N LEU A 334 -19.00 8.36 -16.46
CA LEU A 334 -19.98 7.31 -16.14
C LEU A 334 -21.45 7.70 -16.47
N PRO A 335 -22.32 6.75 -16.85
CA PRO A 335 -23.75 7.01 -17.02
C PRO A 335 -24.36 7.66 -15.77
N PRO A 336 -25.36 8.56 -15.91
CA PRO A 336 -26.12 8.86 -17.13
C PRO A 336 -25.52 9.96 -18.01
N ALA A 337 -24.29 10.43 -17.75
CA ALA A 337 -23.69 11.51 -18.52
C ALA A 337 -23.54 11.12 -20.01
N PRO A 338 -23.88 12.01 -20.96
CA PRO A 338 -23.64 11.76 -22.38
C PRO A 338 -22.13 11.73 -22.67
N LEU A 339 -21.74 11.00 -23.71
CA LEU A 339 -20.34 10.95 -24.13
C LEU A 339 -19.96 12.23 -24.88
N PRO A 340 -18.86 12.91 -24.49
CA PRO A 340 -18.34 14.06 -25.21
C PRO A 340 -17.67 13.64 -26.53
N GLU A 341 -17.37 14.60 -27.39
CA GLU A 341 -16.48 14.38 -28.54
C GLU A 341 -15.09 13.95 -28.05
N TRP A 342 -14.47 13.01 -28.76
CA TRP A 342 -13.16 12.47 -28.37
C TRP A 342 -12.29 12.19 -29.59
N ASP A 343 -11.04 12.63 -29.54
CA ASP A 343 -10.03 12.48 -30.60
C ASP A 343 -9.36 11.10 -30.62
N GLY A 344 -9.76 10.18 -29.74
CA GLY A 344 -9.20 8.83 -29.64
C GLY A 344 -7.92 8.73 -28.81
N LYS A 345 -7.48 9.81 -28.14
CA LYS A 345 -6.25 9.82 -27.31
C LYS A 345 -6.51 10.21 -25.86
N ILE A 346 -5.70 9.67 -24.95
CA ILE A 346 -5.65 10.11 -23.54
C ILE A 346 -4.58 11.20 -23.36
N ALA A 347 -4.64 12.00 -22.29
CA ALA A 347 -3.68 13.08 -22.04
C ALA A 347 -2.22 12.60 -22.05
N PHE A 348 -1.94 11.44 -21.42
CA PHE A 348 -0.60 10.86 -21.44
C PHE A 348 -0.11 10.55 -22.85
N GLN A 349 -1.00 10.02 -23.70
CA GLN A 349 -0.66 9.69 -25.09
C GLN A 349 -0.34 10.95 -25.89
N ARG A 350 -1.11 12.03 -25.72
CA ARG A 350 -0.83 13.31 -26.38
C ARG A 350 0.53 13.88 -25.96
N TRP A 351 0.87 13.75 -24.69
CA TRP A 351 2.17 14.20 -24.17
C TRP A 351 3.32 13.33 -24.68
N TYR A 352 3.17 12.00 -24.64
CA TYR A 352 4.23 11.07 -25.03
C TYR A 352 4.51 11.10 -26.53
N GLU A 353 3.48 11.10 -27.38
CA GLU A 353 3.62 11.15 -28.84
C GLU A 353 3.80 12.58 -29.39
N GLY A 354 3.70 13.60 -28.52
CA GLY A 354 3.77 15.01 -28.89
C GLY A 354 5.19 15.54 -28.99
N GLU A 355 5.29 16.87 -29.14
CA GLU A 355 6.58 17.57 -29.13
C GLU A 355 7.26 17.47 -27.76
N ALA A 356 8.58 17.30 -27.78
CA ALA A 356 9.38 17.26 -26.56
C ALA A 356 9.20 18.57 -25.76
N PRO A 357 9.11 18.51 -24.42
CA PRO A 357 9.13 19.70 -23.58
C PRO A 357 10.34 20.58 -23.88
N PRO A 358 10.22 21.92 -23.79
CA PRO A 358 11.32 22.81 -24.12
C PRO A 358 12.51 22.58 -23.19
N LYS A 359 13.69 22.38 -23.80
CA LYS A 359 14.94 22.22 -23.05
C LYS A 359 15.15 23.39 -22.09
N PRO A 360 15.41 23.13 -20.79
CA PRO A 360 15.73 24.17 -19.83
C PRO A 360 16.92 25.02 -20.30
N SER A 361 16.81 26.34 -20.18
CA SER A 361 17.91 27.24 -20.54
C SER A 361 19.11 27.02 -19.62
N GLU A 362 20.34 27.21 -20.13
CA GLU A 362 21.53 27.11 -19.28
C GLU A 362 21.52 28.17 -18.16
N ALA A 363 20.88 29.34 -18.38
CA ALA A 363 20.68 30.34 -17.34
C ALA A 363 19.80 29.82 -16.19
N LEU A 364 18.71 29.12 -16.51
CA LEU A 364 17.86 28.47 -15.50
C LEU A 364 18.62 27.37 -14.76
N MET A 365 19.36 26.53 -15.50
CA MET A 365 20.19 25.47 -14.92
C MET A 365 21.23 26.06 -13.94
N MET A 366 21.94 27.13 -14.33
CA MET A 366 22.90 27.81 -13.46
C MET A 366 22.24 28.44 -12.24
N LYS A 367 21.08 29.09 -12.40
CA LYS A 367 20.32 29.69 -11.29
C LYS A 367 20.00 28.64 -10.22
N LEU A 368 19.37 27.54 -10.63
CA LEU A 368 18.94 26.48 -9.72
C LEU A 368 20.13 25.71 -9.12
N ALA A 369 21.19 25.49 -9.90
CA ALA A 369 22.40 24.85 -9.41
C ALA A 369 23.09 25.69 -8.32
N ASN A 370 23.24 26.99 -8.55
CA ASN A 370 23.82 27.92 -7.59
C ASN A 370 22.96 28.05 -6.32
N GLN A 371 21.64 28.14 -6.47
CA GLN A 371 20.70 28.17 -5.35
C GLN A 371 20.82 26.93 -4.46
N ALA A 372 21.01 25.77 -5.09
CA ALA A 372 21.20 24.51 -4.38
C ALA A 372 22.66 24.25 -3.95
N GLY A 373 23.65 25.05 -4.36
CA GLY A 373 25.06 24.75 -4.09
C GLY A 373 25.54 23.44 -4.74
N VAL A 374 25.06 23.16 -5.95
CA VAL A 374 25.47 22.00 -6.76
C VAL A 374 26.10 22.46 -8.06
N ARG A 375 26.88 21.59 -8.71
CA ARG A 375 27.48 21.87 -10.01
C ARG A 375 26.43 21.76 -11.11
N VAL A 376 26.50 22.67 -12.08
CA VAL A 376 25.51 22.75 -13.16
C VAL A 376 25.65 21.62 -14.20
N ASP A 377 26.85 21.06 -14.36
CA ASP A 377 27.19 20.01 -15.32
C ASP A 377 26.66 18.64 -14.90
N ASN A 378 26.75 18.30 -13.62
CA ASN A 378 26.41 16.96 -13.13
C ASN A 378 25.43 16.92 -11.95
N GLY A 379 25.11 18.07 -11.32
CA GLY A 379 24.21 18.16 -10.17
C GLY A 379 24.78 17.63 -8.84
N LEU A 380 26.08 17.33 -8.77
CA LEU A 380 26.77 16.93 -7.54
C LEU A 380 27.14 18.15 -6.70
N ASP A 381 27.55 17.93 -5.45
CA ASP A 381 27.94 18.97 -4.53
C ASP A 381 29.06 19.87 -5.12
N LEU A 382 28.90 21.20 -4.99
CA LEU A 382 29.79 22.17 -5.64
C LEU A 382 31.24 22.02 -5.16
N GLU A 383 31.44 21.86 -3.86
CA GLU A 383 32.74 21.85 -3.22
C GLU A 383 33.42 20.48 -3.33
N THR A 384 32.68 19.41 -3.02
CA THR A 384 33.25 18.07 -2.90
C THR A 384 33.22 17.28 -4.20
N GLY A 385 32.32 17.61 -5.13
CA GLY A 385 32.06 16.79 -6.33
C GLY A 385 31.45 15.43 -6.01
N LEU A 386 30.95 15.23 -4.78
CA LEU A 386 30.31 14.00 -4.32
C LEU A 386 28.79 14.16 -4.23
N PRO A 387 28.01 13.08 -4.01
CA PRO A 387 26.59 13.20 -3.74
C PRO A 387 26.32 14.17 -2.58
N LYS A 388 25.48 15.17 -2.86
CA LYS A 388 25.17 16.22 -1.89
C LYS A 388 24.60 15.61 -0.62
N LYS A 389 25.16 16.00 0.52
CA LYS A 389 24.69 15.53 1.83
C LYS A 389 23.40 16.26 2.23
N PRO A 390 22.51 15.59 2.97
CA PRO A 390 21.32 16.25 3.49
C PRO A 390 21.70 17.39 4.42
N LYS A 391 20.94 18.50 4.37
CA LYS A 391 21.09 19.57 5.37
C LYS A 391 20.53 19.06 6.71
N LYS A 392 21.30 19.13 7.79
CA LYS A 392 20.83 18.74 9.12
C LYS A 392 19.78 19.70 9.66
#